data_AF-A0A7G9WGY8-F1
#
_entry.id   AF-A0A7G9WGY8-F1
#
_cell.length_a   1.000
_cell.length_b   1.000
_cell.length_c   1.000
_cell.angle_alpha   90.00
_cell.angle_beta   90.00
_cell.angle_gamma   90.00
#
_symmetry.space_group_name_H-M   'P 1'
#
loop_
_entity.id
_entity.type
_entity.pdbx_description
1 polymer ?
#
loop_
_entity_poly.entity_id
_entity_poly.type
_entity_poly.pdbx_seq_one_letter_code
_entity_poly.pdbx_strand_id
1 'polypeptide(L)'
;MVYGVILDKGENYYTDLRKVFRSIKNEQTHYNWLVTDCVCYAQDAKIENLFNKEYCWLTGNELTEIVQKDSFPWIWAVLSGFQKDIPLSEVQKYPLPYADGYTGFWENPLSLQNPLASIEIVPWDSSLTLLLSKKKSLVDSFMSAFPLSRDLAQYNAE
;
A
#
# COMPACT_ATOMS: atom_id res chain seq x y z
N MET A 1 9.52 -13.64 -7.17
CA MET A 1 9.98 -13.39 -5.80
C MET A 1 9.36 -12.09 -5.33
N VAL A 2 8.87 -12.05 -4.09
CA VAL A 2 8.32 -10.84 -3.45
C VAL A 2 9.22 -10.51 -2.27
N TYR A 3 9.51 -9.23 -2.10
CA TYR A 3 10.25 -8.66 -0.98
C TYR A 3 9.28 -7.84 -0.15
N GLY A 4 9.50 -7.72 1.16
CA GLY A 4 8.60 -6.97 2.03
C GLY A 4 9.34 -6.26 3.15
N VAL A 5 8.76 -5.16 3.60
CA VAL A 5 9.22 -4.39 4.76
C VAL A 5 8.02 -4.03 5.63
N ILE A 6 8.23 -4.08 6.94
CA ILE A 6 7.31 -3.56 7.96
C ILE A 6 7.89 -2.31 8.60
N LEU A 7 7.06 -1.28 8.71
CA LEU A 7 7.34 -0.06 9.47
C LEU A 7 6.41 0.01 10.67
N ASP A 8 6.90 -0.41 11.83
CA ASP A 8 6.18 -0.44 13.11
C ASP A 8 6.93 0.31 14.24
N LYS A 9 8.08 0.91 13.91
CA LYS A 9 8.96 1.64 14.84
C LYS A 9 9.53 2.90 14.22
N GLY A 10 9.81 3.90 15.05
CA GLY A 10 10.58 5.09 14.67
C GLY A 10 9.79 6.24 14.05
N GLU A 11 8.47 6.10 13.88
CA GLU A 11 7.63 7.16 13.33
C GLU A 11 6.52 7.56 14.30
N ASN A 12 6.12 8.84 14.24
CA ASN A 12 4.94 9.32 14.96
C ASN A 12 3.62 8.96 14.23
N TYR A 13 3.69 8.77 12.91
CA TYR A 13 2.55 8.49 12.05
C TYR A 13 2.97 7.48 10.98
N TYR A 14 2.69 6.21 11.23
CA TYR A 14 3.13 5.10 10.38
C TYR A 14 2.45 5.08 9.02
N THR A 15 1.20 5.53 8.96
CA THR A 15 0.36 5.49 7.76
C THR A 15 0.31 6.82 6.99
N ASP A 16 1.29 7.72 7.20
CA ASP A 16 1.43 8.93 6.37
C ASP A 16 1.91 8.54 4.96
N LEU A 17 0.96 8.31 4.06
CA LEU A 17 1.25 7.89 2.69
C LEU A 17 2.10 8.90 1.90
N ARG A 18 2.17 10.18 2.30
CA ARG A 18 3.08 11.15 1.66
C ARG A 18 4.53 10.78 1.94
N LYS A 19 4.85 10.37 3.16
CA LYS A 19 6.20 9.91 3.52
C LYS A 19 6.51 8.58 2.85
N VAL A 20 5.55 7.67 2.82
CA VAL A 20 5.68 6.36 2.13
C VAL A 20 5.96 6.56 0.63
N PHE A 21 5.24 7.45 -0.05
CA PHE A 21 5.50 7.73 -1.47
C PHE A 21 6.87 8.35 -1.71
N ARG A 22 7.31 9.26 -0.84
CA ARG A 22 8.66 9.85 -0.91
C ARG A 22 9.75 8.81 -0.67
N SER A 23 9.55 7.85 0.24
CA SER A 23 10.55 6.81 0.54
C SER A 23 10.80 5.87 -0.64
N ILE A 24 9.79 5.66 -1.48
CA ILE A 24 9.91 4.94 -2.75
C ILE A 24 10.18 5.85 -3.95
N LYS A 25 10.70 7.06 -3.74
CA LYS A 25 11.09 8.02 -4.78
C LYS A 25 9.97 8.36 -5.76
N ASN A 26 8.73 8.42 -5.26
CA ASN A 26 7.52 8.67 -6.03
C ASN A 26 7.21 7.62 -7.12
N GLU A 27 7.71 6.39 -6.98
CA GLU A 27 7.47 5.31 -7.94
C GLU A 27 5.96 5.02 -8.12
N GLN A 28 5.11 5.39 -7.16
CA GLN A 28 3.66 5.18 -7.27
C GLN A 28 3.04 5.80 -8.52
N THR A 29 3.62 6.87 -9.06
CA THR A 29 3.17 7.55 -10.28
C THR A 29 3.31 6.70 -11.55
N HIS A 30 4.08 5.60 -11.49
CA HIS A 30 4.29 4.67 -12.59
C HIS A 30 3.26 3.53 -12.65
N TYR A 31 2.32 3.46 -11.69
CA TYR A 31 1.30 2.41 -11.62
C TYR A 31 -0.12 2.96 -11.77
N ASN A 32 -1.05 2.06 -12.08
CA ASN A 32 -2.46 2.22 -11.71
C ASN A 32 -2.71 1.49 -10.39
N TRP A 33 -3.68 1.94 -9.60
CA TRP A 33 -3.89 1.51 -8.22
C TRP A 33 -5.32 1.03 -8.03
N LEU A 34 -5.45 -0.22 -7.58
CA LEU A 34 -6.66 -0.70 -6.93
C LEU A 34 -6.53 -0.40 -5.45
N VAL A 35 -7.46 0.37 -4.89
CA VAL A 35 -7.55 0.60 -3.45
C VAL A 35 -8.81 -0.08 -2.93
N THR A 36 -8.65 -0.95 -1.96
CA THR A 36 -9.71 -1.76 -1.35
C THR A 36 -9.61 -1.73 0.16
N ASP A 37 -10.69 -2.16 0.82
CA ASP A 37 -10.78 -2.27 2.29
C ASP A 37 -10.36 -0.98 3.01
N CYS A 38 -10.77 0.15 2.44
CA CYS A 38 -10.34 1.46 2.90
C CYS A 38 -11.19 1.92 4.07
N VAL A 39 -10.55 2.12 5.22
CA VAL A 39 -11.11 2.84 6.37
C VAL A 39 -10.27 4.07 6.59
N CYS A 40 -10.82 5.23 6.22
CA CYS A 40 -10.16 6.52 6.34
C CYS A 40 -11.18 7.64 6.62
N TYR A 41 -10.71 8.75 7.17
CA TYR A 41 -11.56 9.89 7.53
C TYR A 41 -11.15 11.16 6.77
N ALA A 42 -11.36 11.16 5.45
CA ALA A 42 -11.12 12.32 4.60
C ALA A 42 -12.12 13.45 4.91
N GLN A 43 -11.65 14.71 4.91
CA GLN A 43 -12.52 15.88 5.12
C GLN A 43 -13.25 16.30 3.85
N ASP A 44 -12.68 16.00 2.69
CA ASP A 44 -13.32 16.24 1.39
C ASP A 44 -14.35 15.14 1.10
N ALA A 45 -15.63 15.52 1.04
CA ALA A 45 -16.74 14.61 0.80
C ALA A 45 -16.60 13.81 -0.52
N LYS A 46 -15.90 14.31 -1.54
CA LYS A 46 -15.65 13.53 -2.77
C LYS A 46 -14.65 12.41 -2.53
N ILE A 47 -13.63 12.67 -1.72
CA ILE A 47 -12.60 11.70 -1.35
C ILE A 47 -13.21 10.65 -0.41
N GLU A 48 -13.99 11.09 0.58
CA GLU A 48 -14.73 10.20 1.48
C GLU A 48 -15.65 9.26 0.67
N ASN A 49 -16.49 9.81 -0.22
CA ASN A 49 -17.35 9.01 -1.08
C ASN A 49 -16.60 8.09 -2.06
N LEU A 50 -15.36 8.42 -2.42
CA LEU A 50 -14.53 7.57 -3.27
C LEU A 50 -14.06 6.33 -2.51
N PHE A 51 -13.62 6.50 -1.26
CA PHE A 51 -13.09 5.42 -0.43
C PHE A 51 -14.16 4.61 0.32
N ASN A 52 -15.39 5.12 0.43
CA ASN A 52 -16.55 4.35 0.91
C ASN A 52 -17.06 3.29 -0.09
N LYS A 53 -16.49 3.25 -1.30
CA LYS A 53 -16.81 2.20 -2.29
C LYS A 53 -16.06 0.92 -1.94
N GLU A 54 -16.58 -0.20 -2.43
CA GLU A 54 -15.93 -1.52 -2.30
C GLU A 54 -14.48 -1.50 -2.83
N TYR A 55 -14.24 -0.77 -3.93
CA TYR A 55 -12.92 -0.45 -4.43
C TYR A 55 -12.91 0.90 -5.16
N CYS A 56 -11.72 1.47 -5.33
CA CYS A 56 -11.49 2.50 -6.34
C CYS A 56 -10.30 2.15 -7.23
N TRP A 57 -10.35 2.66 -8.46
CA TRP A 57 -9.28 2.51 -9.45
C TRP A 57 -8.74 3.87 -9.82
N LEU A 58 -7.46 4.11 -9.55
CA LEU A 58 -6.82 5.40 -9.65
C LEU A 58 -5.51 5.28 -10.44
N THR A 59 -5.18 6.27 -11.25
CA THR A 59 -3.80 6.44 -11.70
C THR A 59 -2.91 6.83 -10.52
N GLY A 60 -1.61 6.56 -10.64
CA GLY A 60 -0.65 7.00 -9.62
C GLY A 60 -0.62 8.51 -9.39
N ASN A 61 -0.99 9.31 -10.39
CA ASN A 61 -1.11 10.76 -10.26
C ASN A 61 -2.35 11.15 -9.46
N GLU A 62 -3.52 10.60 -9.77
CA GLU A 62 -4.75 10.87 -9.01
C GLU A 62 -4.61 10.45 -7.54
N LEU A 63 -4.03 9.27 -7.28
CA LEU A 63 -3.74 8.82 -5.92
C LEU A 63 -2.77 9.78 -5.20
N THR A 64 -1.73 10.25 -5.90
CA THR A 64 -0.77 11.22 -5.34
C THR A 64 -1.43 12.55 -5.02
N GLU A 65 -2.29 13.05 -5.89
CA GLU A 65 -3.05 14.29 -5.68
C GLU A 65 -3.98 14.17 -4.47
N ILE A 66 -4.70 13.05 -4.32
CA ILE A 66 -5.57 12.77 -3.16
C ILE A 66 -4.76 12.81 -1.86
N VAL A 67 -3.64 12.08 -1.81
CA VAL A 67 -2.76 11.99 -0.64
C VAL A 67 -2.07 13.31 -0.30
N GLN A 68 -1.87 14.19 -1.28
CA GLN A 68 -1.30 15.53 -1.06
C GLN A 68 -2.33 16.58 -0.65
N LYS A 69 -3.57 16.47 -1.17
CA LYS A 69 -4.63 17.45 -0.97
C LYS A 69 -5.15 17.43 0.47
N ASP A 70 -5.26 16.25 1.06
CA ASP A 70 -5.81 16.09 2.40
C ASP A 70 -4.94 15.13 3.23
N SER A 71 -4.71 15.50 4.48
CA SER A 71 -3.90 14.75 5.43
C SER A 71 -4.83 14.03 6.40
N PHE A 72 -5.54 13.02 5.90
CA PHE A 72 -6.43 12.20 6.71
C PHE A 72 -5.75 10.90 7.18
N PRO A 73 -6.17 10.34 8.32
CA PRO A 73 -5.65 9.07 8.80
C PRO A 73 -6.13 7.93 7.88
N TRP A 74 -5.17 7.14 7.39
CA TRP A 74 -5.41 5.85 6.76
C TRP A 74 -5.34 4.79 7.86
N ILE A 75 -6.50 4.28 8.27
CA ILE A 75 -6.58 3.27 9.32
C ILE A 75 -6.32 1.91 8.70
N TRP A 76 -7.11 1.55 7.69
CA TRP A 76 -6.99 0.31 6.93
C TRP A 76 -7.04 0.65 5.44
N ALA A 77 -6.24 -0.05 4.64
CA ALA A 77 -6.41 -0.14 3.20
C ALA A 77 -5.42 -1.16 2.62
N VAL A 78 -5.74 -1.70 1.45
CA VAL A 78 -4.74 -2.33 0.58
C VAL A 78 -4.65 -1.52 -0.71
N LEU A 79 -3.50 -0.88 -0.93
CA LEU A 79 -3.19 -0.18 -2.17
C LEU A 79 -2.36 -1.12 -3.03
N SER A 80 -2.94 -1.70 -4.07
CA SER A 80 -2.28 -2.60 -5.01
C SER A 80 -1.90 -1.85 -6.30
N GLY A 81 -0.61 -1.80 -6.62
CA GLY A 81 -0.08 -1.12 -7.81
C GLY A 81 0.16 -2.07 -8.98
N PHE A 82 -0.39 -1.74 -10.15
CA PHE A 82 -0.33 -2.49 -11.40
C PHE A 82 0.39 -1.70 -12.49
N GLN A 83 1.07 -2.39 -13.41
CA GLN A 83 1.65 -1.73 -14.59
C GLN A 83 0.54 -1.02 -15.38
N LYS A 84 0.87 0.12 -16.00
CA LYS A 84 -0.12 1.00 -16.65
C LYS A 84 -0.88 0.36 -17.82
N ASP A 85 -0.30 -0.67 -18.42
CA ASP A 85 -0.86 -1.45 -19.52
C ASP A 85 -1.82 -2.55 -19.05
N ILE A 86 -1.87 -2.87 -17.75
CA ILE A 86 -2.81 -3.82 -17.18
C ILE A 86 -4.16 -3.12 -16.95
N PRO A 87 -5.24 -3.51 -17.65
CA PRO A 87 -6.54 -2.88 -17.48
C PRO A 87 -7.26 -3.43 -16.23
N LEU A 88 -8.14 -2.61 -15.65
CA LEU A 88 -8.97 -2.99 -14.50
C LEU A 88 -9.75 -4.29 -14.74
N SER A 89 -10.22 -4.55 -15.97
CA SER A 89 -10.96 -5.77 -16.31
C SER A 89 -10.16 -7.06 -16.12
N GLU A 90 -8.83 -7.02 -16.23
CA GLU A 90 -7.97 -8.18 -15.92
C GLU A 90 -7.74 -8.30 -14.41
N VAL A 91 -7.58 -7.18 -13.72
CA VAL A 91 -7.40 -7.12 -12.25
C VAL A 91 -8.62 -7.70 -11.53
N GLN A 92 -9.83 -7.40 -12.00
CA GLN A 92 -11.11 -7.82 -11.41
C GLN A 92 -11.43 -9.31 -11.60
N LYS A 93 -10.61 -10.06 -12.33
CA LYS A 93 -10.75 -11.53 -12.40
C LYS A 93 -10.30 -12.23 -11.10
N TYR A 94 -9.68 -11.49 -10.19
CA TYR A 94 -9.18 -11.98 -8.91
C TYR A 94 -9.97 -11.34 -7.75
N PRO A 95 -10.00 -12.00 -6.56
CA PRO A 95 -10.62 -11.43 -5.37
C PRO A 95 -10.05 -10.05 -5.01
N LEU A 96 -10.89 -9.19 -4.43
CA LEU A 96 -10.46 -7.90 -3.94
C LEU A 96 -9.54 -8.09 -2.73
N PRO A 97 -8.38 -7.40 -2.69
CA PRO A 97 -7.51 -7.45 -1.52
C PRO A 97 -8.16 -6.84 -0.28
N TYR A 98 -7.79 -7.32 0.90
CA TYR A 98 -8.28 -6.77 2.17
C TYR A 98 -7.19 -6.78 3.23
N ALA A 99 -7.19 -5.80 4.13
CA ALA A 99 -6.20 -5.66 5.17
C ALA A 99 -6.64 -6.41 6.44
N ASP A 100 -7.80 -6.04 7.00
CA ASP A 100 -8.22 -6.58 8.29
C ASP A 100 -8.49 -8.09 8.23
N GLY A 101 -7.74 -8.87 9.03
CA GLY A 101 -7.85 -10.32 9.08
C GLY A 101 -7.15 -11.10 7.95
N TYR A 102 -6.43 -10.45 7.02
CA TYR A 102 -5.64 -11.18 6.03
C TYR A 102 -4.34 -11.73 6.66
N THR A 103 -4.24 -13.05 6.82
CA THR A 103 -3.07 -13.68 7.47
C THR A 103 -1.86 -13.79 6.55
N GLY A 104 -2.04 -13.76 5.23
CA GLY A 104 -0.97 -14.00 4.26
C GLY A 104 0.16 -12.97 4.27
N PHE A 105 -0.04 -11.78 4.86
CA PHE A 105 1.05 -10.81 5.09
C PHE A 105 2.08 -11.30 6.12
N TRP A 106 1.65 -12.17 7.04
CA TRP A 106 2.41 -12.64 8.20
C TRP A 106 2.99 -14.05 7.97
N GLU A 107 2.91 -14.57 6.76
CA GLU A 107 3.35 -15.91 6.38
C GLU A 107 4.50 -15.85 5.37
N ASN A 108 5.39 -16.86 5.43
CA ASN A 108 6.44 -17.07 4.45
C ASN A 108 6.08 -18.24 3.52
N PRO A 109 6.33 -18.16 2.20
CA PRO A 109 6.94 -17.04 1.48
C PRO A 109 5.99 -15.86 1.29
N LEU A 110 6.54 -14.64 1.30
CA LEU A 110 5.78 -13.42 1.04
C LEU A 110 5.06 -13.47 -0.32
N SER A 111 3.84 -12.95 -0.35
CA SER A 111 3.01 -12.88 -1.56
C SER A 111 2.26 -11.54 -1.64
N LEU A 112 1.83 -11.19 -2.84
CA LEU A 112 0.87 -10.09 -3.07
C LEU A 112 -0.51 -10.74 -3.22
N GLN A 113 -1.56 -10.11 -2.69
CA GLN A 113 -2.92 -10.65 -2.75
C GLN A 113 -3.41 -10.77 -4.18
N ASN A 114 -3.17 -9.73 -5.01
CA ASN A 114 -3.48 -9.82 -6.43
C ASN A 114 -2.24 -10.26 -7.23
N PRO A 115 -2.30 -11.38 -7.98
CA PRO A 115 -1.12 -11.91 -8.69
C PRO A 115 -0.58 -10.98 -9.79
N LEU A 116 -1.44 -10.08 -10.32
CA LEU A 116 -1.04 -9.08 -11.32
C LEU A 116 -0.38 -7.84 -10.69
N ALA A 117 -0.48 -7.65 -9.37
CA ALA A 117 0.14 -6.52 -8.71
C ALA A 117 1.68 -6.60 -8.78
N SER A 118 2.31 -5.43 -8.79
CA SER A 118 3.78 -5.26 -8.72
C SER A 118 4.24 -4.79 -7.34
N ILE A 119 3.34 -4.15 -6.59
CA ILE A 119 3.57 -3.56 -5.28
C ILE A 119 2.26 -3.53 -4.49
N GLU A 120 2.32 -3.73 -3.18
CA GLU A 120 1.22 -3.48 -2.24
C GLU A 120 1.74 -2.57 -1.12
N ILE A 121 0.96 -1.54 -0.79
CA ILE A 121 1.17 -0.67 0.37
C ILE A 121 -0.04 -0.81 1.27
N VAL A 122 0.18 -1.16 2.53
CA VAL A 122 -0.88 -1.56 3.47
C VAL A 122 -0.78 -0.74 4.75
N PRO A 123 -1.51 0.38 4.86
CA PRO A 123 -1.84 0.99 6.13
C PRO A 123 -2.62 -0.01 7.00
N TRP A 124 -2.14 -0.24 8.22
CA TRP A 124 -2.71 -1.23 9.13
C TRP A 124 -2.97 -0.63 10.50
N ASP A 125 -4.24 -0.55 10.88
CA ASP A 125 -4.75 0.03 12.13
C ASP A 125 -4.16 1.41 12.51
N SER A 126 -3.68 2.19 11.54
CA SER A 126 -2.81 3.37 11.76
C SER A 126 -1.48 3.12 12.52
N SER A 127 -1.20 1.88 12.93
CA SER A 127 -0.09 1.54 13.84
C SER A 127 1.15 1.06 13.12
N LEU A 128 1.01 0.59 11.88
CA LEU A 128 2.13 0.18 11.04
C LEU A 128 1.81 0.38 9.55
N THR A 129 2.83 0.26 8.72
CA THR A 129 2.66 0.12 7.28
C THR A 129 3.49 -1.04 6.76
N LEU A 130 2.87 -1.87 5.92
CA LEU A 130 3.58 -2.87 5.12
C LEU A 130 3.82 -2.33 3.71
N LEU A 131 4.98 -2.63 3.16
CA LEU A 131 5.25 -2.47 1.74
C LEU A 131 5.81 -3.77 1.20
N LEU A 132 5.09 -4.38 0.26
CA LEU A 132 5.50 -5.60 -0.44
C LEU A 132 5.71 -5.28 -1.91
N SER A 133 6.76 -5.80 -2.54
CA SER A 133 7.04 -5.54 -3.95
C SER A 133 7.78 -6.65 -4.66
N LYS A 134 7.51 -6.80 -5.95
CA LYS A 134 8.33 -7.59 -6.88
C LYS A 134 9.67 -6.91 -7.20
N LYS A 135 9.83 -5.60 -6.90
CA LYS A 135 11.05 -4.81 -7.10
C LYS A 135 11.79 -4.58 -5.78
N LYS A 136 12.90 -5.30 -5.56
CA LYS A 136 13.71 -5.18 -4.33
C LYS A 136 14.19 -3.74 -4.06
N SER A 137 14.52 -2.99 -5.12
CA SER A 137 14.99 -1.61 -5.01
C SER A 137 14.01 -0.65 -4.32
N LEU A 138 12.69 -0.94 -4.39
CA LEU A 138 11.67 -0.14 -3.69
C LEU A 138 11.69 -0.43 -2.19
N VAL A 139 11.81 -1.71 -1.80
CA VAL A 139 11.97 -2.12 -0.40
C VAL A 139 13.26 -1.55 0.18
N ASP A 140 14.39 -1.64 -0.56
CA ASP A 140 15.67 -1.09 -0.13
C ASP A 140 15.62 0.45 0.06
N SER A 141 14.94 1.16 -0.86
CA SER A 141 14.75 2.61 -0.75
C SER A 141 13.88 2.97 0.46
N PHE A 142 12.82 2.20 0.69
CA PHE A 142 11.94 2.37 1.84
C PHE A 142 12.69 2.17 3.16
N MET A 143 13.44 1.07 3.29
CA MET A 143 14.25 0.79 4.49
C MET A 143 15.34 1.85 4.72
N SER A 144 15.93 2.39 3.65
CA SER A 144 16.90 3.47 3.76
C SER A 144 16.27 4.77 4.29
N ALA A 145 15.01 5.05 3.92
CA ALA A 145 14.29 6.22 4.39
C ALA A 145 13.76 6.06 5.83
N PHE A 146 13.48 4.81 6.24
CA PHE A 146 12.98 4.46 7.56
C PHE A 146 13.90 3.43 8.25
N PRO A 147 15.01 3.86 8.87
CA PRO A 147 16.06 2.95 9.34
C PRO A 147 15.65 1.95 10.43
N LEU A 148 14.50 2.18 11.10
CA LEU A 148 13.96 1.27 12.12
C LEU A 148 12.90 0.29 11.55
N SER A 149 12.61 0.36 10.26
CA SER A 149 11.82 -0.66 9.57
C SER A 149 12.59 -1.99 9.50
N ARG A 150 11.86 -3.09 9.33
CA ARG A 150 12.42 -4.45 9.32
C ARG A 150 12.03 -5.20 8.06
N ASP A 151 12.90 -6.11 7.62
CA ASP A 151 12.54 -7.06 6.56
C ASP A 151 11.35 -7.91 7.03
N LEU A 152 10.29 -7.94 6.23
CA LEU A 152 9.03 -8.60 6.61
C LEU A 152 9.18 -10.13 6.65
N ALA A 153 10.00 -10.72 5.78
CA ALA A 153 10.20 -12.17 5.80
C ALA A 153 10.97 -12.61 7.05
N GLN A 154 11.94 -11.81 7.49
CA GLN A 154 12.62 -12.01 8.78
C GLN A 154 11.66 -11.82 9.95
N TYR A 155 10.85 -10.76 9.93
CA TYR A 155 9.83 -10.52 10.95
C TYR A 155 8.86 -11.70 11.10
N ASN A 156 8.39 -12.27 9.99
CA ASN A 156 7.48 -13.41 9.98
C ASN A 156 8.13 -14.73 10.42
N ALA A 157 9.45 -14.78 10.61
CA ALA A 157 10.18 -15.95 11.06
C ALA A 157 10.57 -15.90 12.55
N GLU A 158 10.28 -14.78 13.23
CA GLU A 158 10.43 -14.59 14.68
C GLU A 158 9.28 -15.27 15.46
#